data_AF-X5R4J6-F1
#
_entry.id   AF-X5R4J6-F1
#
_cell.length_a   1.000
_cell.length_b   1.000
_cell.length_c   1.000
_cell.angle_alpha   90.00
_cell.angle_beta   90.00
_cell.angle_gamma   90.00
#
_symmetry.space_group_name_H-M   'P 1'
#
loop_
_entity.id
_entity.type
_entity.pdbx_description
1 polymer ?
#
loop_
_entity_poly.entity_id
_entity_poly.type
_entity_poly.pdbx_seq_one_letter_code
_entity_poly.pdbx_strand_id
1 'polypeptide(L)'
;MTNFDTGRPIFVDGMLLTAKDLSLEQDCVSRRLKQLALSLGWGVIDGMDVAKDPGDRGKLNVSAGHAIDSNGQEIVLDENSECSIDAEDGVLGVRSIAPKLLTACNIARMATTPPDDGTPVRRIEQAELRFFPRDKLDKAIIDGYVLLADVERSYQNIEIKAASRGLTSITRTSWQHGSVEDTWPRSWWIEFSSLIDLPPEHALEVRVRSGNRDSIVPVSGLTLTNNLVTGGAMLCLDLQRPGGSMDGKTVVVRLACDFVVDWKGQPVSGAYLKGRLPSGNWVAGGLFESWVMIGKVS
;
A
#
# COMPACT_ATOMS: atom_id res chain seq x y z
N MET A 1 -23.46 13.74 -11.62
CA MET A 1 -22.15 14.41 -11.72
C MET A 1 -22.23 15.73 -10.98
N THR A 2 -21.82 15.78 -9.72
CA THR A 2 -21.63 17.04 -8.99
C THR A 2 -20.30 17.64 -9.42
N ASN A 3 -20.32 18.84 -10.00
CA ASN A 3 -19.12 19.64 -10.21
C ASN A 3 -18.47 19.88 -8.84
N PHE A 4 -17.46 19.10 -8.51
CA PHE A 4 -16.53 19.47 -7.45
C PHE A 4 -15.67 20.58 -8.04
N ASP A 5 -16.11 21.81 -7.85
CA ASP A 5 -15.24 22.97 -7.98
C ASP A 5 -14.16 22.77 -6.91
N THR A 6 -13.02 22.18 -7.29
CA THR A 6 -11.97 21.74 -6.36
C THR A 6 -11.14 22.93 -5.90
N GLY A 7 -11.82 24.02 -5.48
CA GLY A 7 -11.35 25.35 -5.08
C GLY A 7 -9.91 25.45 -4.63
N ARG A 8 -8.98 25.19 -5.55
CA ARG A 8 -7.55 25.21 -5.31
C ARG A 8 -7.17 26.67 -5.44
N PRO A 9 -6.52 27.26 -4.44
CA PRO A 9 -6.09 28.64 -4.54
C PRO A 9 -5.18 28.81 -5.76
N ILE A 10 -5.47 29.82 -6.58
CA ILE A 10 -4.63 30.20 -7.71
C ILE A 10 -3.66 31.26 -7.19
N PHE A 11 -2.39 30.92 -7.12
CA PHE A 11 -1.33 31.86 -6.76
C PHE A 11 -0.88 32.63 -8.00
N VAL A 12 -0.85 33.96 -7.90
CA VAL A 12 -0.34 34.86 -8.95
C VAL A 12 0.76 35.76 -8.39
N ASP A 13 1.72 36.13 -9.24
CA ASP A 13 2.84 36.98 -8.81
C ASP A 13 2.34 38.33 -8.26
N GLY A 14 2.91 38.73 -7.12
CA GLY A 14 2.51 39.95 -6.41
C GLY A 14 1.23 39.82 -5.57
N MET A 15 0.59 38.64 -5.54
CA MET A 15 -0.54 38.38 -4.64
C MET A 15 -0.08 38.37 -3.18
N LEU A 16 -0.82 39.08 -2.33
CA LEU A 16 -0.64 38.99 -0.88
C LEU A 16 -1.21 37.66 -0.37
N LEU A 17 -0.35 36.77 0.11
CA LEU A 17 -0.77 35.49 0.69
C LEU A 17 -1.48 35.70 2.03
N THR A 18 -2.66 35.12 2.18
CA THR A 18 -3.37 35.10 3.46
C THR A 18 -3.29 33.72 4.10
N ALA A 19 -3.49 33.66 5.43
CA ALA A 19 -3.61 32.38 6.14
C ALA A 19 -4.73 31.50 5.55
N LYS A 20 -5.81 32.11 5.05
CA LYS A 20 -6.92 31.42 4.41
C LYS A 20 -6.49 30.71 3.12
N ASP A 21 -5.66 31.35 2.29
CA ASP A 21 -5.16 30.75 1.05
C ASP A 21 -4.29 29.52 1.33
N LEU A 22 -3.43 29.61 2.35
CA LEU A 22 -2.59 28.49 2.77
C LEU A 22 -3.43 27.34 3.35
N SER A 23 -4.45 27.64 4.17
CA SER A 23 -5.38 26.62 4.67
C SER A 23 -6.17 25.95 3.56
N LEU A 24 -6.61 26.69 2.53
CA LEU A 24 -7.30 26.12 1.38
C LEU A 24 -6.40 25.19 0.56
N GLU A 25 -5.12 25.52 0.38
CA GLU A 25 -4.17 24.62 -0.28
C GLU A 25 -3.94 23.36 0.56
N GLN A 26 -3.78 23.49 1.88
CA GLN A 26 -3.67 22.36 2.80
C GLN A 26 -4.90 21.45 2.72
N ASP A 27 -6.11 22.01 2.79
CA ASP A 27 -7.36 21.26 2.65
C ASP A 27 -7.46 20.54 1.30
N CYS A 28 -6.99 21.18 0.22
CA CYS A 28 -6.95 20.58 -1.11
C CYS A 28 -6.00 19.37 -1.15
N VAL A 29 -4.81 19.50 -0.55
CA VAL A 29 -3.83 18.40 -0.43
C VAL A 29 -4.41 17.27 0.43
N SER A 30 -4.96 17.57 1.61
CA SER A 30 -5.58 16.56 2.49
C SER A 30 -6.74 15.84 1.82
N ARG A 31 -7.58 16.55 1.05
CA ARG A 31 -8.67 15.94 0.28
C ARG A 31 -8.13 15.01 -0.81
N ARG A 32 -7.05 15.40 -1.49
CA ARG A 32 -6.38 14.55 -2.48
C ARG A 32 -5.77 13.31 -1.84
N LEU A 33 -5.08 13.45 -0.71
CA LEU A 33 -4.53 12.31 0.04
C LEU A 33 -5.64 11.38 0.53
N LYS A 34 -6.76 11.93 1.01
CA LYS A 34 -7.97 11.16 1.34
C LYS A 34 -8.54 10.40 0.15
N GLN A 35 -8.64 11.05 -1.01
CA GLN A 35 -9.06 10.37 -2.23
C GLN A 35 -8.06 9.28 -2.64
N LEU A 36 -6.76 9.52 -2.49
CA LEU A 36 -5.73 8.53 -2.76
C LEU A 36 -5.81 7.35 -1.78
N ALA A 37 -6.06 7.57 -0.50
CA ALA A 37 -6.22 6.50 0.47
C ALA A 37 -7.48 5.67 0.22
N LEU A 38 -8.59 6.33 -0.10
CA LEU A 38 -9.84 5.66 -0.50
C LEU A 38 -9.69 4.88 -1.81
N SER A 39 -8.77 5.26 -2.69
CA SER A 39 -8.61 4.65 -4.02
C SER A 39 -7.47 3.66 -4.14
N LEU A 40 -6.35 3.90 -3.46
CA LEU A 40 -5.14 3.09 -3.49
C LEU A 40 -4.99 2.19 -2.25
N GLY A 41 -5.87 2.36 -1.26
CA GLY A 41 -5.78 1.70 0.03
C GLY A 41 -5.00 2.52 1.06
N TRP A 42 -4.86 1.93 2.23
CA TRP A 42 -4.20 2.51 3.40
C TRP A 42 -3.21 1.47 3.95
N GLY A 43 -2.21 1.91 4.71
CA GLY A 43 -1.13 1.04 5.18
C GLY A 43 0.17 1.78 5.42
N VAL A 44 1.20 1.02 5.80
CA VAL A 44 2.58 1.51 5.92
C VAL A 44 3.14 1.79 4.52
N ILE A 45 3.72 2.97 4.33
CA ILE A 45 4.38 3.38 3.08
C ILE A 45 5.87 2.99 3.14
N ASP A 46 6.53 3.36 4.23
CA ASP A 46 7.96 3.15 4.46
C ASP A 46 8.26 3.12 5.97
N GLY A 47 9.27 2.35 6.36
CA GLY A 47 9.66 2.16 7.77
C GLY A 47 8.58 1.49 8.63
N MET A 48 8.43 1.94 9.88
CA MET A 48 7.51 1.37 10.88
C MET A 48 7.70 -0.13 11.13
N ASP A 49 8.92 -0.61 10.96
CA ASP A 49 9.29 -2.00 11.22
C ASP A 49 9.19 -2.29 12.72
N VAL A 50 8.56 -3.40 13.05
CA VAL A 50 8.42 -3.86 14.43
C VAL A 50 9.50 -4.91 14.71
N ALA A 51 10.36 -4.63 15.67
CA ALA A 51 11.41 -5.54 16.12
C ALA A 51 11.36 -5.75 17.62
N LYS A 52 11.91 -6.86 18.11
CA LYS A 52 12.09 -7.07 19.54
C LYS A 52 13.16 -6.11 20.06
N ASP A 53 12.94 -5.53 21.23
CA ASP A 53 13.98 -4.76 21.89
C ASP A 53 15.15 -5.69 22.29
N PRO A 54 16.40 -5.37 21.92
CA PRO A 54 17.56 -6.21 22.25
C PRO A 54 17.92 -6.19 23.75
N GLY A 55 17.54 -5.13 24.47
CA GLY A 55 17.78 -4.95 25.91
C GLY A 55 16.62 -5.42 26.80
N ASP A 56 15.39 -5.50 26.27
CA ASP A 56 14.21 -5.90 27.04
C ASP A 56 13.33 -6.91 26.29
N ARG A 57 13.32 -8.17 26.76
CA ARG A 57 12.53 -9.27 26.18
C ARG A 57 11.01 -9.04 26.26
N GLY A 58 10.55 -8.06 27.02
CA GLY A 58 9.14 -7.69 27.14
C GLY A 58 8.68 -6.58 26.20
N LYS A 59 9.59 -5.98 25.42
CA LYS A 59 9.30 -4.78 24.62
C LYS A 59 9.52 -4.97 23.14
N LEU A 60 8.79 -4.17 22.37
CA LEU A 60 8.95 -4.01 20.94
C LEU A 60 9.40 -2.59 20.64
N ASN A 61 10.29 -2.46 19.66
CA ASN A 61 10.68 -1.19 19.08
C ASN A 61 10.04 -1.07 17.69
N VAL A 62 9.42 0.07 17.45
CA VAL A 62 8.89 0.44 16.14
C VAL A 62 9.83 1.47 15.52
N SER A 63 10.37 1.19 14.34
CA SER A 63 11.22 2.14 13.64
C SER A 63 10.43 3.36 13.16
N ALA A 64 11.12 4.45 12.90
CA ALA A 64 10.53 5.61 12.23
C ALA A 64 9.98 5.24 10.85
N GLY A 65 9.01 6.00 10.38
CA GLY A 65 8.37 5.71 9.11
C GLY A 65 7.11 6.52 8.84
N HIS A 66 6.50 6.23 7.70
CA HIS A 66 5.30 6.88 7.20
C HIS A 66 4.21 5.85 6.89
N ALA A 67 2.98 6.17 7.25
CA ALA A 67 1.81 5.38 6.92
C ALA A 67 0.63 6.31 6.56
N ILE A 68 -0.38 5.74 5.91
CA ILE A 68 -1.65 6.39 5.62
C ILE A 68 -2.76 5.54 6.24
N ASP A 69 -3.69 6.17 6.98
CA ASP A 69 -4.84 5.48 7.56
C ASP A 69 -6.02 5.33 6.57
N SER A 70 -7.05 4.60 6.99
CA SER A 70 -8.27 4.38 6.20
C SER A 70 -9.05 5.66 5.86
N ASN A 71 -8.79 6.77 6.55
CA ASN A 71 -9.36 8.09 6.31
C ASN A 71 -8.47 8.96 5.41
N GLY A 72 -7.30 8.46 5.02
CA GLY A 72 -6.25 9.15 4.28
C GLY A 72 -5.50 10.22 5.05
N GLN A 73 -5.45 10.09 6.36
CA GLN A 73 -4.57 10.86 7.22
C GLN A 73 -3.18 10.25 7.18
N GLU A 74 -2.18 11.12 7.10
CA GLU A 74 -0.78 10.70 7.23
C GLU A 74 -0.46 10.41 8.70
N ILE A 75 0.31 9.35 8.91
CA ILE A 75 0.87 8.97 10.20
C ILE A 75 2.39 9.01 10.03
N VAL A 76 3.05 9.86 10.81
CA VAL A 76 4.51 9.99 10.81
C VAL A 76 5.06 9.56 12.17
N LEU A 77 5.98 8.60 12.16
CA LEU A 77 6.83 8.27 13.30
C LEU A 77 8.22 8.87 13.04
N ASP A 78 8.60 9.90 13.81
CA ASP A 78 9.88 10.63 13.66
C ASP A 78 11.07 9.76 14.15
N GLU A 79 12.21 9.82 13.47
CA GLU A 79 13.48 9.15 13.84
C GLU A 79 13.96 9.48 15.25
N ASN A 80 13.61 10.67 15.75
CA ASN A 80 13.94 11.08 17.12
C ASN A 80 13.00 10.48 18.18
N SER A 81 11.97 9.74 17.75
CA SER A 81 11.00 9.09 18.61
C SER A 81 11.23 7.58 18.57
N GLU A 82 12.20 7.09 19.33
CA GLU A 82 12.27 5.65 19.60
C GLU A 82 11.00 5.22 20.33
N CYS A 83 10.10 4.57 19.60
CA CYS A 83 8.83 4.09 20.13
C CYS A 83 9.02 2.67 20.67
N SER A 84 9.42 2.59 21.94
CA SER A 84 9.42 1.34 22.69
C SER A 84 8.07 1.14 23.37
N ILE A 85 7.44 -0.01 23.15
CA ILE A 85 6.13 -0.37 23.71
C ILE A 85 6.19 -1.75 24.37
N ASP A 86 5.51 -1.91 25.51
CA ASP A 86 5.36 -3.21 26.15
C ASP A 86 4.56 -4.15 25.24
N ALA A 87 5.11 -5.33 24.96
CA ALA A 87 4.47 -6.28 24.06
C ALA A 87 3.24 -6.92 24.71
N GLU A 88 2.15 -6.99 23.97
CA GLU A 88 0.93 -7.72 24.37
C GLU A 88 0.59 -8.78 23.32
N ASP A 89 -0.24 -9.75 23.69
CA ASP A 89 -0.80 -10.69 22.70
C ASP A 89 -1.88 -9.98 21.87
N GLY A 90 -1.74 -10.01 20.54
CA GLY A 90 -2.67 -9.39 19.61
C GLY A 90 -1.97 -8.69 18.47
N VAL A 91 -2.66 -7.74 17.84
CA VAL A 91 -2.14 -6.98 16.70
C VAL A 91 -1.79 -5.57 17.14
N LEU A 92 -0.52 -5.20 16.98
CA LEU A 92 -0.03 -3.84 17.17
C LEU A 92 -0.50 -2.98 15.99
N GLY A 93 -1.10 -1.82 16.28
CA GLY A 93 -1.45 -0.81 15.30
C GLY A 93 -0.93 0.57 15.69
N VAL A 94 -0.84 1.46 14.70
CA VAL A 94 -0.46 2.85 14.85
C VAL A 94 -1.53 3.77 14.29
N ARG A 95 -1.77 4.90 14.94
CA ARG A 95 -2.74 5.93 14.50
C ARG A 95 -2.16 7.32 14.64
N SER A 96 -2.50 8.23 13.73
CA SER A 96 -2.23 9.66 13.93
C SER A 96 -3.15 10.23 15.02
N ILE A 97 -2.56 10.83 16.06
CA ILE A 97 -3.31 11.59 17.06
C ILE A 97 -3.25 13.05 16.64
N ALA A 98 -4.39 13.73 16.72
CA ALA A 98 -4.44 15.18 16.57
C ALA A 98 -3.32 15.80 17.43
N PRO A 99 -2.40 16.57 16.84
CA PRO A 99 -1.29 17.12 17.56
C PRO A 99 -1.85 17.92 18.74
N LYS A 100 -1.38 17.61 19.95
CA LYS A 100 -1.62 18.49 21.09
C LYS A 100 -1.13 19.87 20.67
N LEU A 101 -2.02 20.84 20.65
CA LEU A 101 -1.68 22.23 20.45
C LEU A 101 -0.73 22.65 21.58
N LEU A 102 0.57 22.48 21.33
CA LEU A 102 1.62 23.06 22.14
C LEU A 102 1.56 24.56 21.86
N THR A 103 0.78 25.27 22.67
CA THR A 103 0.83 26.72 22.71
C THR A 103 2.25 27.14 23.06
N ALA A 104 2.75 28.25 22.53
CA ALA A 104 4.07 28.78 22.87
C ALA A 104 4.30 28.84 24.39
N CYS A 105 3.25 29.14 25.16
CA CYS A 105 3.25 29.08 26.63
C CYS A 105 3.56 27.69 27.23
N ASN A 106 3.12 26.61 26.60
CA ASN A 106 3.39 25.24 27.05
C ASN A 106 4.84 24.83 26.76
N ILE A 107 5.39 25.27 25.63
CA ILE A 107 6.80 25.04 25.27
C ILE A 107 7.71 25.86 26.20
N ALA A 108 7.39 27.14 26.43
CA ALA A 108 8.14 28.02 27.32
C ALA A 108 8.15 27.55 28.79
N ARG A 109 7.12 26.80 29.22
CA ARG A 109 7.07 26.19 30.56
C ARG A 109 7.89 24.91 30.70
N MET A 110 8.16 24.22 29.59
CA MET A 110 8.94 22.97 29.59
C MET A 110 10.42 23.20 29.28
N ALA A 111 10.75 24.31 28.61
CA ALA A 111 12.13 24.69 28.32
C ALA A 111 12.75 25.43 29.52
N THR A 112 13.91 24.97 29.99
CA THR A 112 14.71 25.64 31.03
C THR A 112 15.38 26.94 30.53
N THR A 113 15.28 27.22 29.23
CA THR A 113 15.87 28.38 28.56
C THR A 113 14.80 28.99 27.65
N PRO A 114 14.56 30.32 27.64
CA PRO A 114 13.57 30.93 26.77
C PRO A 114 13.87 30.61 25.31
N PRO A 115 12.91 30.13 24.50
CA PRO A 115 13.13 29.92 23.09
C PRO A 115 13.39 31.26 22.41
N ASP A 116 14.42 31.30 21.56
CA ASP A 116 14.77 32.45 20.72
C ASP A 116 13.59 32.75 19.77
N ASP A 117 13.24 34.02 19.63
CA ASP A 117 11.93 34.56 19.19
C ASP A 117 11.56 34.27 17.71
N GLY A 118 12.25 33.33 17.07
CA GLY A 118 12.06 32.94 15.67
C GLY A 118 12.02 31.44 15.40
N THR A 119 12.01 30.58 16.43
CA THR A 119 12.04 29.13 16.21
C THR A 119 10.64 28.63 15.81
N PRO A 120 10.44 28.04 14.63
CA PRO A 120 9.13 27.55 14.22
C PRO A 120 8.62 26.50 15.22
N VAL A 121 7.40 26.70 15.72
CA VAL A 121 6.68 25.71 16.53
C VAL A 121 6.38 24.52 15.62
N ARG A 122 7.29 23.54 15.58
CA ARG A 122 7.09 22.30 14.83
C ARG A 122 5.90 21.60 15.45
N ARG A 123 4.83 21.43 14.67
CA ARG A 123 3.68 20.62 15.06
C ARG A 123 4.17 19.18 15.08
N ILE A 124 4.50 18.66 16.27
CA ILE A 124 4.85 17.25 16.41
C ILE A 124 3.53 16.49 16.35
N GLU A 125 3.22 15.94 15.17
CA GLU A 125 2.17 14.95 15.07
C GLU A 125 2.58 13.77 15.97
N GLN A 126 1.70 13.43 16.91
CA GLN A 126 1.95 12.33 17.85
C GLN A 126 1.24 11.11 17.28
N ALA A 127 1.95 10.00 17.17
CA ALA A 127 1.34 8.73 16.84
C ALA A 127 0.97 7.97 18.11
N GLU A 128 -0.15 7.25 18.08
CA GLU A 128 -0.56 6.31 19.12
C GLU A 128 -0.20 4.90 18.68
N LEU A 129 0.54 4.16 19.49
CA LEU A 129 0.75 2.73 19.32
C LEU A 129 -0.14 1.97 20.30
N ARG A 130 -0.88 0.97 19.81
CA ARG A 130 -1.80 0.20 20.64
C ARG A 130 -1.96 -1.23 20.14
N PHE A 131 -2.12 -2.16 21.09
CA PHE A 131 -2.50 -3.55 20.81
C PHE A 131 -4.00 -3.73 20.75
N PHE A 132 -4.43 -4.58 19.81
CA PHE A 132 -5.81 -4.95 19.59
C PHE A 132 -5.99 -6.47 19.62
N PRO A 133 -7.06 -6.97 20.26
CA PRO A 133 -7.51 -8.34 20.06
C PRO A 133 -7.78 -8.63 18.57
N ARG A 134 -7.44 -9.83 18.11
CA ARG A 134 -7.56 -10.26 16.71
C ARG A 134 -9.01 -10.25 16.19
N ASP A 135 -9.98 -10.38 17.07
CA ASP A 135 -11.42 -10.29 16.77
C ASP A 135 -11.94 -8.85 16.65
N LYS A 136 -11.10 -7.83 16.91
CA LYS A 136 -11.49 -6.41 16.92
C LYS A 136 -10.73 -5.56 15.90
N LEU A 137 -10.10 -6.18 14.92
CA LEU A 137 -9.27 -5.48 13.93
C LEU A 137 -10.11 -4.54 13.05
N ASP A 138 -11.28 -4.97 12.60
CA ASP A 138 -12.16 -4.14 11.76
C ASP A 138 -12.50 -2.82 12.43
N LYS A 139 -12.78 -2.86 13.74
CA LYS A 139 -13.05 -1.65 14.52
C LYS A 139 -11.82 -0.76 14.63
N ALA A 140 -10.64 -1.33 14.89
CA ALA A 140 -9.40 -0.58 14.97
C ALA A 140 -9.09 0.16 13.65
N ILE A 141 -9.33 -0.51 12.52
CA ILE A 141 -9.17 0.06 11.18
C ILE A 141 -10.14 1.23 10.94
N ILE A 142 -11.42 1.05 11.32
CA ILE A 142 -12.43 2.11 11.24
C ILE A 142 -12.03 3.30 12.12
N ASP A 143 -11.42 3.05 13.28
CA ASP A 143 -10.94 4.05 14.23
C ASP A 143 -9.62 4.73 13.78
N GLY A 144 -9.12 4.43 12.57
CA GLY A 144 -7.96 5.06 11.95
C GLY A 144 -6.61 4.43 12.31
N TYR A 145 -6.59 3.19 12.81
CA TYR A 145 -5.33 2.48 13.05
C TYR A 145 -4.85 1.75 11.80
N VAL A 146 -3.56 1.92 11.50
CA VAL A 146 -2.80 1.11 10.56
C VAL A 146 -2.15 -0.03 11.33
N LEU A 147 -2.46 -1.27 10.95
CA LEU A 147 -1.88 -2.45 11.60
C LEU A 147 -0.40 -2.56 11.24
N LEU A 148 0.45 -2.83 12.22
CA LEU A 148 1.92 -2.92 12.11
C LEU A 148 2.44 -4.35 12.27
N ALA A 149 1.95 -5.12 13.24
CA ALA A 149 2.44 -6.47 13.48
C ALA A 149 1.41 -7.34 14.23
N ASP A 150 1.31 -8.61 13.86
CA ASP A 150 0.67 -9.63 14.70
C ASP A 150 1.71 -10.24 15.65
N VAL A 151 1.43 -10.17 16.94
CA VAL A 151 2.34 -10.50 18.02
C VAL A 151 1.70 -11.56 18.90
N GLU A 152 2.39 -12.69 19.05
CA GLU A 152 2.05 -13.68 20.06
C GLU A 152 3.01 -13.59 21.23
N ARG A 153 2.45 -13.44 22.42
CA ARG A 153 3.23 -13.41 23.65
C ARG A 153 3.05 -14.72 24.41
N SER A 154 4.12 -15.49 24.49
CA SER A 154 4.26 -16.57 25.47
C SER A 154 5.09 -16.08 26.66
N TYR A 155 4.92 -16.69 27.83
CA TYR A 155 5.52 -16.32 29.14
C TYR A 155 6.78 -15.43 29.08
N GLN A 156 7.82 -15.84 28.35
CA GLN A 156 9.09 -15.10 28.21
C GLN A 156 9.53 -14.90 26.75
N ASN A 157 8.70 -15.26 25.78
CA ASN A 157 9.06 -15.14 24.38
C ASN A 157 7.94 -14.44 23.61
N ILE A 158 8.30 -13.34 22.98
CA ILE A 158 7.47 -12.63 22.02
C ILE A 158 7.74 -13.27 20.66
N GLU A 159 6.73 -13.55 19.87
CA GLU A 159 6.86 -13.96 18.48
C GLU A 159 6.12 -12.97 17.60
N ILE A 160 6.81 -12.40 16.62
CA ILE A 160 6.20 -11.50 15.62
C ILE A 160 5.83 -12.37 14.44
N LYS A 161 4.55 -12.73 14.32
CA LYS A 161 4.06 -13.70 13.32
C LYS A 161 3.95 -13.11 11.93
N ALA A 162 3.53 -11.86 11.84
CA ALA A 162 3.40 -11.15 10.57
C ALA A 162 3.64 -9.68 10.82
N ALA A 163 4.78 -9.15 10.37
CA ALA A 163 4.92 -7.71 10.20
C ALA A 163 3.99 -7.30 9.04
N SER A 164 3.07 -6.39 9.33
CA SER A 164 2.16 -5.79 8.36
C SER A 164 2.98 -4.90 7.43
N ARG A 165 3.57 -5.52 6.40
CA ARG A 165 4.31 -4.80 5.37
C ARG A 165 3.34 -4.20 4.37
N GLY A 166 2.95 -2.97 4.67
CA GLY A 166 2.44 -1.95 3.74
C GLY A 166 1.35 -2.37 2.76
N LEU A 167 1.05 -1.46 1.83
CA LEU A 167 0.23 -1.79 0.66
C LEU A 167 0.90 -2.94 -0.09
N THR A 168 0.17 -4.04 -0.25
CA THR A 168 0.66 -5.17 -1.03
C THR A 168 1.03 -4.68 -2.43
N SER A 169 2.28 -4.91 -2.81
CA SER A 169 2.86 -4.46 -4.08
C SER A 169 3.29 -5.67 -4.91
N ILE A 170 3.21 -5.57 -6.24
CA ILE A 170 3.81 -6.56 -7.13
C ILE A 170 5.32 -6.31 -7.16
N THR A 171 6.10 -7.25 -6.65
CA THR A 171 7.56 -7.14 -6.53
C THR A 171 8.26 -7.61 -7.79
N ARG A 172 7.72 -8.64 -8.45
CA ARG A 172 8.28 -9.23 -9.66
C ARG A 172 7.19 -9.83 -10.53
N THR A 173 7.41 -9.77 -11.84
CA THR A 173 6.69 -10.58 -12.81
C THR A 173 7.69 -11.35 -13.65
N SER A 174 7.42 -12.62 -13.91
CA SER A 174 8.26 -13.47 -14.77
C SER A 174 7.38 -14.43 -15.56
N TRP A 175 7.88 -14.95 -16.68
CA TRP A 175 7.16 -15.89 -17.53
C TRP A 175 8.05 -17.05 -17.95
N GLN A 176 7.43 -18.19 -18.19
CA GLN A 176 8.07 -19.36 -18.78
C GLN A 176 7.57 -19.57 -20.20
N HIS A 177 8.50 -19.66 -21.14
CA HIS A 177 8.20 -20.22 -22.46
C HIS A 177 8.22 -21.75 -22.39
N GLY A 178 7.58 -22.40 -23.36
CA GLY A 178 7.63 -23.85 -23.50
C GLY A 178 9.02 -24.35 -23.92
N SER A 179 9.08 -25.12 -25.00
CA SER A 179 10.36 -25.47 -25.63
C SER A 179 10.99 -24.24 -26.31
N VAL A 180 12.26 -24.34 -26.70
CA VAL A 180 12.98 -23.28 -27.45
C VAL A 180 12.27 -22.91 -28.76
N GLU A 181 11.50 -23.85 -29.32
CA GLU A 181 10.69 -23.66 -30.53
C GLU A 181 9.28 -23.08 -30.24
N ASP A 182 8.85 -23.09 -28.97
CA ASP A 182 7.54 -22.58 -28.52
C ASP A 182 7.71 -21.17 -27.97
N THR A 183 7.62 -20.19 -28.86
CA THR A 183 7.66 -18.75 -28.53
C THR A 183 6.47 -18.30 -27.68
N TRP A 184 5.46 -19.16 -27.49
CA TRP A 184 4.31 -18.89 -26.64
C TRP A 184 4.65 -19.07 -25.14
N PRO A 185 4.35 -18.08 -24.28
CA PRO A 185 4.51 -18.23 -22.83
C PRO A 185 3.47 -19.23 -22.30
N ARG A 186 3.91 -20.25 -21.56
CA ARG A 186 3.03 -21.26 -20.95
C ARG A 186 2.55 -20.88 -19.57
N SER A 187 3.39 -20.17 -18.81
CA SER A 187 3.05 -19.73 -17.47
C SER A 187 3.51 -18.28 -17.24
N TRP A 188 2.72 -17.57 -16.45
CA TRP A 188 3.03 -16.23 -15.97
C TRP A 188 2.96 -16.22 -14.44
N TRP A 189 4.02 -15.71 -13.81
CA TRP A 189 4.13 -15.57 -12.36
C TRP A 189 4.12 -14.10 -11.97
N ILE A 190 3.34 -13.79 -10.94
CA ILE A 190 3.28 -12.49 -10.30
C ILE A 190 3.63 -12.70 -8.83
N GLU A 191 4.76 -12.15 -8.40
CA GLU A 191 5.17 -12.14 -7.00
C GLU A 191 4.66 -10.86 -6.32
N PHE A 192 4.10 -11.01 -5.14
CA PHE A 192 3.59 -9.95 -4.29
C PHE A 192 4.47 -9.81 -3.04
N SER A 193 4.63 -8.59 -2.54
CA SER A 193 5.41 -8.28 -1.34
C SER A 193 4.80 -8.84 -0.05
N SER A 194 3.54 -9.24 -0.12
CA SER A 194 2.72 -9.67 1.01
C SER A 194 1.85 -10.85 0.57
N LEU A 195 1.30 -11.60 1.53
CA LEU A 195 0.35 -12.68 1.22
C LEU A 195 -0.89 -12.08 0.53
N ILE A 196 -1.47 -12.81 -0.41
CA ILE A 196 -2.75 -12.44 -1.01
C ILE A 196 -3.79 -13.49 -0.69
N ASP A 197 -5.04 -13.06 -0.56
CA ASP A 197 -6.16 -14.00 -0.55
C ASP A 197 -6.46 -14.45 -1.98
N LEU A 198 -7.19 -15.54 -2.14
CA LEU A 198 -7.58 -16.06 -3.45
C LEU A 198 -8.11 -14.92 -4.33
N PRO A 199 -7.67 -14.80 -5.60
CA PRO A 199 -8.23 -13.77 -6.48
C PRO A 199 -9.74 -13.97 -6.56
N PRO A 200 -10.51 -12.88 -6.77
CA PRO A 200 -11.96 -12.96 -6.80
C PRO A 200 -12.42 -14.09 -7.73
N GLU A 201 -13.55 -14.71 -7.42
CA GLU A 201 -14.18 -15.77 -8.24
C GLU A 201 -14.49 -15.32 -9.70
N HIS A 202 -14.23 -14.06 -10.02
CA HIS A 202 -14.46 -13.43 -11.32
C HIS A 202 -13.16 -13.08 -12.08
N ALA A 203 -13.25 -13.23 -13.40
CA ALA A 203 -12.19 -13.72 -14.28
C ALA A 203 -11.00 -12.79 -14.49
N LEU A 204 -9.82 -13.33 -14.21
CA LEU A 204 -8.56 -12.85 -14.74
C LEU A 204 -8.54 -13.10 -16.26
N GLU A 205 -8.75 -12.05 -17.08
CA GLU A 205 -8.80 -12.19 -18.56
C GLU A 205 -7.46 -11.92 -19.24
N VAL A 206 -6.93 -12.87 -20.01
CA VAL A 206 -5.77 -12.65 -20.90
C VAL A 206 -6.23 -12.36 -22.33
N ARG A 207 -5.70 -11.31 -22.97
CA ARG A 207 -6.09 -10.89 -24.33
C ARG A 207 -4.92 -10.82 -25.29
N VAL A 208 -4.87 -11.74 -26.25
CA VAL A 208 -3.85 -11.77 -27.30
C VAL A 208 -4.23 -10.86 -28.45
N ARG A 209 -3.34 -9.95 -28.87
CA ARG A 209 -3.57 -9.04 -29.99
C ARG A 209 -2.88 -9.52 -31.28
N SER A 210 -3.65 -9.67 -32.35
CA SER A 210 -3.14 -10.04 -33.67
C SER A 210 -3.46 -8.93 -34.68
N GLY A 211 -2.50 -8.03 -34.93
CA GLY A 211 -2.77 -6.83 -35.72
C GLY A 211 -3.78 -5.92 -35.02
N ASN A 212 -4.90 -5.59 -35.68
CA ASN A 212 -5.98 -4.77 -35.12
C ASN A 212 -7.09 -5.59 -34.40
N ARG A 213 -6.93 -6.91 -34.25
CA ARG A 213 -7.93 -7.76 -33.60
C ARG A 213 -7.42 -8.23 -32.24
N ASP A 214 -8.24 -8.05 -31.22
CA ASP A 214 -8.03 -8.64 -29.88
C ASP A 214 -8.80 -9.96 -29.81
N SER A 215 -8.11 -11.03 -29.44
CA SER A 215 -8.68 -12.33 -29.10
C SER A 215 -8.52 -12.59 -27.61
N ILE A 216 -9.62 -12.87 -26.92
CA ILE A 216 -9.59 -13.25 -25.50
C ILE A 216 -9.17 -14.72 -25.43
N VAL A 217 -8.14 -15.00 -24.65
CA VAL A 217 -7.66 -16.34 -24.37
C VAL A 217 -8.05 -16.69 -22.94
N PRO A 218 -8.78 -17.80 -22.73
CA PRO A 218 -9.14 -18.21 -21.38
C PRO A 218 -7.87 -18.52 -20.59
N VAL A 219 -7.83 -18.02 -19.35
CA VAL A 219 -6.83 -18.43 -18.36
C VAL A 219 -7.34 -19.69 -17.70
N SER A 220 -6.49 -20.69 -17.57
CA SER A 220 -6.77 -21.89 -16.79
C SER A 220 -5.70 -22.09 -15.74
N GLY A 221 -5.91 -22.99 -14.78
CA GLY A 221 -4.85 -23.38 -13.85
C GLY A 221 -4.37 -22.26 -12.92
N LEU A 222 -5.25 -21.33 -12.57
CA LEU A 222 -4.90 -20.28 -11.61
C LEU A 222 -4.51 -20.92 -10.28
N THR A 223 -3.24 -20.77 -9.92
CA THR A 223 -2.67 -21.34 -8.69
C THR A 223 -2.07 -20.23 -7.87
N LEU A 224 -2.61 -20.02 -6.68
CA LEU A 224 -2.05 -19.10 -5.71
C LEU A 224 -1.16 -19.87 -4.73
N THR A 225 0.12 -19.50 -4.65
CA THR A 225 1.06 -20.05 -3.67
C THR A 225 1.50 -18.95 -2.72
N ASN A 226 1.10 -19.07 -1.47
CA ASN A 226 1.58 -18.20 -0.40
C ASN A 226 2.93 -18.70 0.12
N ASN A 227 3.97 -17.86 0.04
CA ASN A 227 5.29 -18.17 0.57
C ASN A 227 5.41 -17.63 1.99
N LEU A 228 5.07 -18.48 2.97
CA LEU A 228 5.11 -18.15 4.39
C LEU A 228 6.53 -17.81 4.89
N VAL A 229 7.58 -18.27 4.20
CA VAL A 229 8.97 -18.00 4.59
C VAL A 229 9.38 -16.58 4.22
N THR A 230 8.94 -16.07 3.07
CA THR A 230 9.25 -14.70 2.63
C THR A 230 8.16 -13.70 3.00
N GLY A 231 7.00 -14.16 3.48
CA GLY A 231 5.82 -13.35 3.78
C GLY A 231 5.10 -12.82 2.53
N GLY A 232 5.50 -13.26 1.34
CA GLY A 232 4.93 -12.85 0.06
C GLY A 232 4.02 -13.91 -0.56
N ALA A 233 3.34 -13.55 -1.64
CA ALA A 233 2.56 -14.50 -2.42
C ALA A 233 3.05 -14.58 -3.86
N MET A 234 2.78 -15.71 -4.51
CA MET A 234 3.03 -15.90 -5.93
C MET A 234 1.76 -16.40 -6.60
N LEU A 235 1.22 -15.60 -7.52
CA LEU A 235 0.14 -16.00 -8.40
C LEU A 235 0.73 -16.60 -9.68
N CYS A 236 0.40 -17.85 -9.96
CA CYS A 236 0.77 -18.56 -11.19
C CYS A 236 -0.46 -18.71 -12.08
N LEU A 237 -0.29 -18.36 -13.36
CA LEU A 237 -1.32 -18.36 -14.37
C LEU A 237 -0.87 -19.25 -15.53
N ASP A 238 -1.58 -20.33 -15.81
CA ASP A 238 -1.30 -21.17 -16.98
C ASP A 238 -2.02 -20.61 -18.21
N LEU A 239 -1.23 -20.28 -19.23
CA LEU A 239 -1.70 -19.64 -20.45
C LEU A 239 -1.95 -20.69 -21.53
N GLN A 240 -3.23 -20.88 -21.88
CA GLN A 240 -3.58 -21.78 -22.98
C GLN A 240 -3.17 -21.17 -24.31
N ARG A 241 -2.49 -21.95 -25.16
CA ARG A 241 -2.13 -21.48 -26.50
C ARG A 241 -3.40 -21.30 -27.34
N PRO A 242 -3.67 -20.10 -27.89
CA PRO A 242 -4.79 -19.93 -28.81
C PRO A 242 -4.59 -20.80 -30.07
N GLY A 243 -5.67 -21.34 -30.61
CA GLY A 243 -5.62 -22.13 -31.85
C GLY A 243 -5.14 -21.31 -33.05
N GLY A 244 -4.35 -21.93 -33.93
CA GLY A 244 -3.84 -21.35 -35.18
C GLY A 244 -2.36 -20.93 -35.14
N SER A 245 -1.83 -20.48 -36.28
CA SER A 245 -0.45 -19.97 -36.35
C SER A 245 -0.32 -18.66 -35.56
N MET A 246 0.80 -18.53 -34.86
CA MET A 246 1.13 -17.36 -34.04
C MET A 246 2.16 -16.44 -34.70
N ASP A 247 2.68 -16.82 -35.86
CA ASP A 247 3.78 -16.13 -36.53
C ASP A 247 3.39 -14.69 -36.86
N GLY A 248 4.25 -13.76 -36.45
CA GLY A 248 4.07 -12.33 -36.60
C GLY A 248 3.09 -11.66 -35.62
N LYS A 249 2.47 -12.40 -34.69
CA LYS A 249 1.51 -11.84 -33.72
C LYS A 249 2.21 -11.29 -32.48
N THR A 250 1.58 -10.30 -31.85
CA THR A 250 2.07 -9.69 -30.60
C THR A 250 1.23 -10.17 -29.44
N VAL A 251 1.83 -10.94 -28.53
CA VAL A 251 1.11 -11.36 -27.34
C VAL A 251 1.08 -10.19 -26.37
N VAL A 252 -0.13 -9.66 -26.16
CA VAL A 252 -0.42 -8.77 -25.06
C VAL A 252 -1.03 -9.64 -23.96
N VAL A 253 -0.62 -9.45 -22.72
CA VAL A 253 -1.31 -10.03 -21.58
C VAL A 253 -1.98 -8.89 -20.87
N ARG A 254 -3.31 -8.98 -20.77
CA ARG A 254 -4.10 -8.08 -19.97
C ARG A 254 -4.33 -8.75 -18.62
N LEU A 255 -4.23 -7.99 -17.54
CA LEU A 255 -4.76 -8.38 -16.24
C LEU A 255 -5.99 -7.51 -16.03
N ALA A 256 -7.17 -8.12 -16.09
CA ALA A 256 -8.46 -7.48 -15.88
C ALA A 256 -9.10 -8.08 -14.63
N CYS A 257 -9.28 -7.29 -13.58
CA CYS A 257 -10.00 -7.70 -12.38
C CYS A 257 -10.64 -6.48 -11.72
N ASP A 258 -11.68 -6.65 -10.92
CA ASP A 258 -12.25 -5.53 -10.17
C ASP A 258 -11.29 -5.10 -9.04
N PHE A 259 -10.59 -6.07 -8.44
CA PHE A 259 -9.55 -5.87 -7.43
C PHE A 259 -8.70 -7.14 -7.28
N VAL A 260 -7.42 -6.99 -6.95
CA VAL A 260 -6.65 -8.02 -6.25
C VAL A 260 -6.60 -7.57 -4.80
N VAL A 261 -6.92 -8.45 -3.85
CA VAL A 261 -6.86 -8.13 -2.43
C VAL A 261 -5.78 -8.96 -1.75
N ASP A 262 -5.14 -8.37 -0.74
CA ASP A 262 -4.22 -9.09 0.12
C ASP A 262 -4.96 -10.04 1.07
N TRP A 263 -4.22 -10.79 1.88
CA TRP A 263 -4.79 -11.74 2.84
C TRP A 263 -5.68 -11.10 3.93
N LYS A 264 -5.66 -9.76 4.05
CA LYS A 264 -6.51 -8.99 4.97
C LYS A 264 -7.70 -8.35 4.24
N GLY A 265 -7.92 -8.67 2.97
CA GLY A 265 -8.99 -8.08 2.16
C GLY A 265 -8.69 -6.66 1.66
N GLN A 266 -7.44 -6.19 1.73
CA GLN A 266 -7.06 -4.85 1.29
C GLN A 266 -6.64 -4.84 -0.18
N PRO A 267 -7.05 -3.84 -0.99
CA PRO A 267 -6.69 -3.80 -2.41
C PRO A 267 -5.18 -3.65 -2.62
N VAL A 268 -4.63 -4.44 -3.53
CA VAL A 268 -3.23 -4.36 -4.01
C VAL A 268 -3.08 -3.14 -4.92
N SER A 269 -2.17 -2.24 -4.59
CA SER A 269 -1.96 -1.00 -5.35
C SER A 269 -1.17 -1.23 -6.63
N GLY A 270 -1.82 -1.06 -7.79
CA GLY A 270 -1.16 -1.10 -9.11
C GLY A 270 -0.21 0.07 -9.39
N ALA A 271 -0.26 1.15 -8.61
CA ALA A 271 0.61 2.32 -8.79
C ALA A 271 2.07 2.04 -8.32
N TYR A 272 2.29 1.02 -7.50
CA TYR A 272 3.60 0.66 -6.96
C TYR A 272 4.46 -0.22 -7.89
N LEU A 273 4.07 -0.36 -9.16
CA LEU A 273 4.78 -1.13 -10.18
C LEU A 273 6.10 -0.49 -10.66
N LYS A 274 6.61 0.56 -10.01
CA LYS A 274 7.80 1.34 -10.43
C LYS A 274 7.76 1.72 -11.93
N GLY A 275 6.57 1.91 -12.50
CA GLY A 275 6.39 2.20 -13.93
C GLY A 275 6.67 1.03 -14.89
N ARG A 276 6.79 -0.21 -14.42
CA ARG A 276 7.11 -1.39 -15.26
C ARG A 276 5.89 -2.03 -15.93
N LEU A 277 4.69 -1.65 -15.52
CA LEU A 277 3.41 -2.08 -16.10
C LEU A 277 2.50 -0.84 -16.22
N PRO A 278 1.71 -0.67 -17.30
CA PRO A 278 0.77 0.43 -17.41
C PRO A 278 -0.39 0.16 -16.45
N SER A 279 -0.51 0.92 -15.38
CA SER A 279 -1.60 0.75 -14.40
C SER A 279 -2.67 1.83 -14.58
N GLY A 280 -3.87 1.40 -15.00
CA GLY A 280 -5.16 2.05 -14.74
C GLY A 280 -5.40 3.49 -15.24
N ASN A 281 -6.66 3.86 -15.38
CA ASN A 281 -7.11 5.22 -15.73
C ASN A 281 -7.20 6.17 -14.50
N TRP A 282 -6.48 5.86 -13.41
CA TRP A 282 -6.40 6.68 -12.19
C TRP A 282 -7.71 6.81 -11.38
N VAL A 283 -8.68 5.89 -11.55
CA VAL A 283 -9.96 5.87 -10.82
C VAL A 283 -10.15 4.50 -10.15
N ALA A 284 -10.43 4.45 -8.84
CA ALA A 284 -10.75 3.20 -8.13
C ALA A 284 -12.24 2.85 -8.20
N GLY A 285 -12.56 1.55 -8.28
CA GLY A 285 -13.90 1.03 -8.57
C GLY A 285 -14.16 0.77 -10.07
N GLY A 286 -13.12 0.85 -10.90
CA GLY A 286 -13.14 0.43 -12.29
C GLY A 286 -12.29 -0.82 -12.50
N LEU A 287 -12.45 -1.44 -13.67
CA LEU A 287 -11.68 -2.59 -14.11
C LEU A 287 -10.18 -2.26 -13.99
N PHE A 288 -9.47 -2.92 -13.06
CA PHE A 288 -8.00 -2.89 -13.02
C PHE A 288 -7.55 -3.43 -14.37
N GLU A 289 -6.88 -2.60 -15.16
CA GLU A 289 -6.35 -2.99 -16.48
C GLU A 289 -4.84 -2.75 -16.47
N SER A 290 -4.08 -3.83 -16.53
CA SER A 290 -2.65 -3.81 -16.79
C SER A 290 -2.33 -4.58 -18.06
N TRP A 291 -1.32 -4.13 -18.82
CA TRP A 291 -0.97 -4.70 -20.13
C TRP A 291 0.53 -4.94 -20.23
N VAL A 292 0.93 -6.13 -20.65
CA VAL A 292 2.34 -6.45 -20.96
C VAL A 292 2.46 -6.90 -22.39
N MET A 293 3.41 -6.31 -23.13
CA MET A 293 3.82 -6.82 -24.43
C MET A 293 4.93 -7.84 -24.23
N ILE A 294 4.67 -9.10 -24.56
CA ILE A 294 5.64 -10.20 -24.36
C ILE A 294 6.62 -10.30 -25.54
N GLY A 295 6.24 -9.78 -26.71
CA GLY A 295 7.08 -9.74 -27.90
C GLY A 295 6.32 -10.16 -29.16
N LYS A 296 7.03 -10.19 -30.28
CA LYS A 296 6.51 -10.70 -31.55
C LYS A 296 6.89 -12.17 -31.65
N VAL A 297 5.89 -13.04 -31.82
CA VAL A 297 6.13 -14.45 -32.09
C VAL A 297 6.70 -14.55 -33.51
N SER A 298 7.95 -15.01 -33.63
CA SER A 298 8.63 -15.26 -34.90
C SER A 298 8.41 -16.68 -35.39
#